data_AF-A0A842IMA0-F1
#
_entry.id   AF-A0A842IMA0-F1
#
_cell.length_a   1.000
_cell.length_b   1.000
_cell.length_c   1.000
_cell.angle_alpha   90.00
_cell.angle_beta   90.00
_cell.angle_gamma   90.00
#
_symmetry.space_group_name_H-M   'P 1'
#
loop_
_entity.id
_entity.type
_entity.pdbx_description
1 polymer ?
#
loop_
_entity_poly.entity_id
_entity_poly.type
_entity_poly.pdbx_seq_one_letter_code
_entity_poly.pdbx_strand_id
1 'polypeptide(L)' 'MSDIIKSLTKDVEELEKNYEALNMDDKTAVTSFESIVLELLARLKRNQDKIENEDLEDDFEDLIYRVIIILGQLDLLEV' A
#
# COMPACT_ATOMS: atom_id res chain seq x y z
N MET A 1 2.86 -19.35 3.76
CA MET A 1 2.49 -18.09 3.09
C MET A 1 1.39 -18.35 2.07
N SER A 2 0.17 -17.88 2.37
CA SER A 2 -1.02 -18.00 1.54
C SER A 2 -0.81 -17.33 0.17
N ASP A 3 -1.41 -17.85 -0.90
CA ASP A 3 -1.26 -17.29 -2.26
C ASP A 3 -1.73 -15.83 -2.34
N ILE A 4 -2.67 -15.44 -1.47
CA ILE A 4 -3.15 -14.06 -1.36
C ILE A 4 -2.09 -13.11 -0.80
N ILE A 5 -1.38 -13.51 0.25
CA ILE A 5 -0.29 -12.71 0.84
C ILE A 5 0.79 -12.51 -0.21
N LYS A 6 1.23 -13.57 -0.89
CA LYS A 6 2.25 -13.45 -1.96
C LYS A 6 1.86 -12.47 -3.06
N SER A 7 0.59 -12.48 -3.47
CA SER A 7 0.10 -11.52 -4.47
C SER A 7 0.15 -10.09 -3.92
N LEU A 8 -0.34 -9.88 -2.70
CA LEU A 8 -0.39 -8.55 -2.09
C LEU A 8 1.00 -8.01 -1.77
N THR A 9 1.94 -8.86 -1.36
CA THR A 9 3.35 -8.48 -1.20
C THR A 9 3.93 -7.94 -2.51
N LYS A 10 3.66 -8.59 -3.65
CA LYS A 10 4.11 -8.09 -4.95
C LYS A 10 3.48 -6.75 -5.31
N ASP A 11 2.18 -6.61 -5.05
CA ASP A 11 1.46 -5.36 -5.30
C ASP A 11 2.06 -4.21 -4.46
N VAL A 12 2.43 -4.46 -3.20
CA VAL A 12 3.12 -3.48 -2.33
C VAL A 12 4.54 -3.18 -2.81
N GLU A 13 5.32 -4.19 -3.19
CA GLU A 13 6.67 -3.98 -3.74
C GLU A 13 6.66 -3.18 -5.06
N GLU A 14 5.64 -3.38 -5.88
CA GLU A 14 5.42 -2.59 -7.10
C GLU A 14 5.03 -1.15 -6.75
N LEU A 15 4.17 -0.96 -5.75
CA LEU A 15 3.79 0.36 -5.26
C LEU A 15 5.03 1.14 -4.76
N GLU A 16 5.91 0.51 -3.98
CA GLU A 16 7.15 1.11 -3.49
C GLU A 16 8.06 1.56 -4.63
N LYS A 17 8.26 0.73 -5.66
CA LYS A 17 9.05 1.11 -6.84
C LYS A 17 8.45 2.27 -7.61
N ASN A 18 7.13 2.27 -7.76
CA ASN A 18 6.42 3.35 -8.43
C ASN A 18 6.50 4.66 -7.63
N TYR A 19 6.48 4.59 -6.30
CA TYR A 19 6.71 5.73 -5.42
C TYR A 19 8.13 6.30 -5.57
N GLU A 20 9.16 5.45 -5.60
CA GLU A 20 10.55 5.89 -5.81
C GLU A 20 10.76 6.58 -7.18
N ALA A 21 9.98 6.18 -8.19
CA ALA A 21 10.02 6.75 -9.52
C ALA A 21 9.06 7.95 -9.71
N LEU A 22 8.25 8.28 -8.71
CA LEU A 22 7.24 9.33 -8.78
C LEU A 22 7.91 10.70 -8.89
N ASN A 23 7.51 11.48 -9.90
CA ASN A 23 7.91 12.87 -9.99
C ASN A 23 7.05 13.73 -9.05
N MET A 24 7.61 14.11 -7.90
CA MET A 24 6.92 14.89 -6.87
C MET A 24 6.53 16.31 -7.31
N ASP A 25 7.15 16.85 -8.36
CA ASP A 25 6.77 18.16 -8.90
C ASP A 25 5.51 18.09 -9.80
N ASP A 26 5.13 16.90 -10.25
CA ASP A 26 3.92 16.68 -11.05
C ASP A 26 2.73 16.35 -10.14
N LYS A 27 1.97 17.38 -9.77
CA LYS A 27 0.77 17.24 -8.93
C LYS A 27 -0.26 16.25 -9.49
N THR A 28 -0.38 16.15 -10.82
CA THR A 28 -1.33 15.19 -11.42
C THR A 28 -0.86 13.76 -11.19
N ALA A 29 0.44 13.52 -11.34
CA ALA A 29 1.05 12.24 -11.04
C ALA A 29 0.91 11.89 -9.56
N VAL A 30 1.17 12.84 -8.65
CA VAL A 30 1.03 12.65 -7.20
C VAL A 30 -0.40 12.27 -6.80
N THR A 31 -1.41 13.04 -7.22
CA THR A 31 -2.82 12.73 -6.91
C THR A 31 -3.27 11.38 -7.51
N SER A 32 -2.81 11.06 -8.72
CA SER A 32 -3.10 9.76 -9.34
C SER A 32 -2.46 8.62 -8.55
N PHE A 33 -1.24 8.82 -8.08
CA PHE A 33 -0.52 7.84 -7.28
C PHE A 33 -1.14 7.65 -5.89
N GLU A 34 -1.55 8.73 -5.23
CA GLU A 34 -2.28 8.68 -3.96
C GLU A 34 -3.55 7.82 -4.07
N SER A 35 -4.31 7.97 -5.17
CA SER A 35 -5.50 7.15 -5.42
C SER A 35 -5.16 5.65 -5.49
N ILE A 36 -4.02 5.29 -6.10
CA ILE A 36 -3.54 3.90 -6.18
C ILE A 36 -3.15 3.38 -4.78
N VAL A 37 -2.46 4.19 -3.99
CA VAL A 37 -2.08 3.87 -2.60
C VAL A 37 -3.32 3.57 -1.75
N LEU A 38 -4.35 4.43 -1.83
CA LEU A 38 -5.61 4.25 -1.11
C LEU A 38 -6.38 3.00 -1.55
N GLU A 39 -6.39 2.69 -2.84
CA GLU A 39 -7.03 1.48 -3.36
C GLU A 39 -6.35 0.21 -2.81
N LEU A 40 -5.00 0.17 -2.81
CA LEU A 40 -4.25 -0.96 -2.29
C LEU A 40 -4.48 -1.12 -0.78
N LEU A 41 -4.47 -0.02 -0.02
CA LEU A 41 -4.75 -0.02 1.42
C LEU A 41 -6.14 -0.61 1.72
N ALA A 42 -7.17 -0.18 0.98
CA ALA A 42 -8.52 -0.70 1.13
C ALA A 42 -8.63 -2.18 0.74
N ARG A 43 -7.85 -2.64 -0.24
CA ARG A 43 -7.78 -4.06 -0.61
C ARG A 43 -7.08 -4.89 0.47
N LEU A 44 -5.99 -4.40 1.06
CA LEU A 44 -5.30 -5.06 2.17
C LEU A 44 -6.25 -5.22 3.37
N LYS A 45 -6.88 -4.13 3.82
CA LYS A 45 -7.82 -4.15 4.96
C LYS A 45 -8.98 -5.12 4.75
N ARG A 46 -9.62 -5.10 3.57
CA ARG A 46 -10.72 -6.04 3.25
C ARG A 46 -10.31 -7.51 3.26
N ASN A 47 -9.03 -7.83 3.06
CA ASN A 47 -8.54 -9.20 3.14
C ASN A 47 -8.09 -9.57 4.55
N GLN A 48 -7.50 -8.63 5.29
CA GLN A 48 -7.25 -8.77 6.73
C GLN A 48 -8.55 -9.08 7.49
N ASP A 49 -9.63 -8.32 7.26
CA ASP A 49 -10.93 -8.53 7.93
C ASP A 49 -11.57 -9.90 7.66
N LYS A 50 -11.12 -10.62 6.63
CA LYS A 50 -11.64 -11.94 6.22
C LYS A 50 -10.77 -13.09 6.70
N ILE A 51 -9.60 -12.79 7.30
CA ILE A 51 -8.69 -13.81 7.78
C ILE A 51 -9.06 -14.20 9.21
N GLU A 52 -9.01 -15.49 9.51
CA GLU A 52 -9.18 -16.03 10.86
C GLU A 52 -7.87 -16.66 11.38
N ASN A 53 -6.75 -16.41 10.68
CA ASN A 53 -5.45 -17.00 10.95
C ASN A 53 -4.49 -15.90 11.43
N GLU A 54 -4.04 -16.02 12.69
CA GLU A 54 -3.17 -15.05 13.36
C GLU A 54 -1.84 -14.84 12.61
N ASP A 55 -1.20 -15.90 12.08
CA ASP A 55 0.07 -15.75 11.34
C ASP A 55 -0.10 -14.88 10.07
N LEU A 56 -1.26 -14.98 9.43
CA LEU A 56 -1.57 -14.17 8.26
C LEU A 56 -2.02 -12.75 8.64
N GLU A 57 -2.56 -12.56 9.84
CA GLU A 57 -2.92 -11.25 10.37
C GLU A 57 -1.67 -10.37 10.52
N ASP A 58 -0.59 -10.90 11.09
CA ASP A 58 0.71 -10.22 11.20
C ASP A 58 1.27 -9.85 9.81
N ASP A 59 1.19 -10.78 8.84
CA ASP A 59 1.60 -10.51 7.44
C ASP A 59 0.80 -9.34 6.84
N PHE A 60 -0.50 -9.27 7.11
CA PHE A 60 -1.34 -8.15 6.64
C PHE A 60 -0.99 -6.84 7.34
N GLU A 61 -0.73 -6.86 8.64
CA GLU A 61 -0.33 -5.66 9.39
C GLU A 61 0.96 -5.05 8.84
N ASP A 62 1.96 -5.87 8.54
CA ASP A 62 3.22 -5.40 7.94
C ASP A 62 2.98 -4.73 6.58
N LEU A 63 2.22 -5.39 5.69
CA LEU A 63 1.90 -4.83 4.37
C LEU A 63 1.10 -3.53 4.47
N ILE A 64 0.14 -3.46 5.39
CA ILE A 64 -0.66 -2.25 5.64
C ILE A 64 0.21 -1.12 6.15
N TYR A 65 1.12 -1.41 7.09
CA TYR A 65 2.02 -0.43 7.66
C TYR A 65 2.92 0.20 6.58
N ARG A 66 3.47 -0.62 5.68
CA ARG A 66 4.27 -0.15 4.54
C ARG A 66 3.50 0.81 3.62
N VAL A 67 2.25 0.47 3.29
CA VAL A 67 1.40 1.33 2.45
C VAL A 67 1.04 2.64 3.16
N ILE A 68 0.79 2.61 4.48
CA ILE A 68 0.51 3.82 5.27
C ILE A 68 1.71 4.76 5.32
N ILE A 69 2.95 4.23 5.39
CA ILE A 69 4.16 5.06 5.34
C ILE A 69 4.20 5.86 4.02
N ILE A 70 3.95 5.19 2.89
CA ILE A 70 3.92 5.85 1.58
C ILE A 70 2.85 6.93 1.56
N LEU A 71 1.64 6.63 2.04
CA LEU A 71 0.55 7.60 2.10
C LEU A 71 0.92 8.83 2.94
N GLY A 72 1.49 8.62 4.13
CA GLY A 72 1.93 9.72 4.99
C GLY A 72 3.02 10.58 4.37
N GLN A 73 3.89 10.00 3.55
CA GLN A 73 4.90 10.77 2.81
C GLN A 73 4.29 11.61 1.68
N LEU A 74 3.21 11.14 1.05
CA LEU A 74 2.47 11.90 0.05
C LEU A 74 1.68 13.07 0.69
N ASP A 75 0.97 12.82 1.80
CA ASP A 75 0.22 13.86 2.53
C ASP A 75 1.11 14.99 3.04
N LEU A 76 2.33 14.68 3.47
CA LEU A 76 3.31 15.70 3.91
C LEU A 76 3.75 16.64 2.78
N LEU A 77 3.51 16.30 1.51
CA LEU A 77 3.84 17.14 0.34
C LEU A 77 2.68 18.05 -0.08
N GLU A 78 1.46 17.82 0.42
CA GLU A 78 0.31 18.68 0.14
C GLU A 78 0.25 19.93 1.05
N VAL A 79 1.10 20.00 2.10
CA VAL A 79 1.19 21.11 3.08
C VAL A 79 2.30 22.10 2.72
#